data_AF-A0A3C1HAN0-F1
#
_entry.id   AF-A0A3C1HAN0-F1
#
_cell.length_a   1.000
_cell.length_b   1.000
_cell.length_c   1.000
_cell.angle_alpha   90.00
_cell.angle_beta   90.00
_cell.angle_gamma   90.00
#
_symmetry.space_group_name_H-M   'P 1'
#
loop_
_entity.id
_entity.type
_entity.pdbx_description
1 polymer ?
#
loop_
_entity_poly.entity_id
_entity_poly.type
_entity_poly.pdbx_seq_one_letter_code
_entity_poly.pdbx_strand_id
1 'polypeptide(L)'
;MTHPRQASQGLPPCCGGPGFTLVELLVVVAIIAILAALLGPALARAKGAGRKAACLSNLRQTGVAIHGYAFDNEGQIPYGPTAPPYTSPASFYPSTGTPTSLLSLRNGEPVGLGLLLKSYLADSKRVLFCPASDQPLDADGELAKVGSHQAQGSYYYRHAGVTQLFYTPPSVPEHLQLEALGTNRVGAPIRALAIDTLFLAPPGLESFNVVTRTHHQQRMANILDADGHASTGMNPDGRFTVDLREGDIHQAFSRILEVLEAADAEP
;
A
#
# COMPACT_ATOMS: atom_id res chain seq x y z
N MET A 1 43.86 73.09 -36.54
CA MET A 1 44.35 71.74 -36.21
C MET A 1 43.28 70.74 -36.64
N THR A 2 43.47 70.15 -37.81
CA THR A 2 42.56 69.23 -38.48
C THR A 2 43.02 67.80 -38.22
N HIS A 3 42.20 67.00 -37.52
CA HIS A 3 42.46 65.57 -37.34
C HIS A 3 42.09 64.78 -38.60
N PRO A 4 42.92 63.82 -39.05
CA PRO A 4 42.58 62.96 -40.18
C PRO A 4 41.63 61.82 -39.73
N ARG A 5 40.66 61.49 -40.58
CA ARG A 5 39.76 60.33 -40.43
C ARG A 5 40.56 59.03 -40.60
N GLN A 6 40.49 58.13 -39.61
CA GLN A 6 40.97 56.76 -39.74
C GLN A 6 39.97 55.93 -40.57
N ALA A 7 40.51 55.20 -41.55
CA ALA A 7 39.79 54.25 -42.37
C ALA A 7 39.44 52.98 -41.56
N SER A 8 38.15 52.63 -41.52
CA SER A 8 37.67 51.36 -40.97
C SER A 8 38.06 50.20 -41.88
N GLN A 9 39.00 49.37 -41.43
CA GLN A 9 39.33 48.10 -42.08
C GLN A 9 38.16 47.12 -41.87
N GLY A 10 37.59 46.61 -42.97
CA GLY A 10 36.46 45.69 -42.96
C GLY A 10 36.84 44.30 -42.43
N LEU A 11 35.98 43.74 -41.58
CA LEU A 11 36.07 42.38 -41.06
C LEU A 11 35.74 41.37 -42.19
N PRO A 12 36.47 40.24 -42.33
CA PRO A 12 36.17 39.23 -43.35
C PRO A 12 34.79 38.61 -43.15
N PRO A 13 34.08 38.23 -44.25
CA PRO A 13 32.80 37.54 -44.14
C PRO A 13 33.01 36.18 -43.49
N CYS A 14 32.43 35.98 -42.30
CA CYS A 14 32.32 34.67 -41.69
C CYS A 14 31.59 33.75 -42.66
N CYS A 15 32.29 32.77 -43.22
CA CYS A 15 31.70 31.75 -44.08
C CYS A 15 30.55 31.07 -43.31
N GLY A 16 29.32 31.34 -43.70
CA GLY A 16 28.14 30.75 -43.10
C GLY A 16 28.19 29.24 -43.27
N GLY A 17 28.28 28.52 -42.15
CA GLY A 17 28.15 27.05 -42.16
C GLY A 17 26.81 26.64 -42.78
N PRO A 18 26.72 25.45 -43.39
CA PRO A 18 25.47 24.96 -43.98
C PRO A 18 24.35 24.99 -42.92
N GLY A 19 23.28 25.73 -43.21
CA GLY A 19 22.11 25.82 -42.36
C GLY A 19 21.31 24.51 -42.39
N PHE A 20 20.85 24.08 -41.23
CA PHE A 20 20.03 22.88 -41.08
C PHE A 20 18.70 23.05 -41.84
N THR A 21 18.32 22.07 -42.65
CA THR A 21 17.07 22.14 -43.42
C THR A 21 15.87 21.72 -42.56
N LEU A 22 14.69 22.29 -42.82
CA LEU A 22 13.44 21.88 -42.18
C LEU A 22 13.17 20.38 -42.33
N VAL A 23 13.54 19.80 -43.47
CA VAL A 23 13.34 18.37 -43.78
C VAL A 23 14.24 17.49 -42.90
N GLU A 24 15.50 17.85 -42.70
CA GLU A 24 16.40 17.11 -41.80
C GLU A 24 15.86 17.09 -40.37
N LEU A 25 15.32 18.22 -39.89
CA LEU A 25 14.73 18.29 -38.55
C LEU A 25 13.47 17.43 -38.45
N LEU A 26 12.61 17.48 -39.47
CA LEU A 26 11.36 16.71 -39.53
C LEU A 26 11.61 15.19 -39.50
N VAL A 27 12.61 14.71 -40.23
CA VAL A 27 12.96 13.28 -40.24
C VAL A 27 13.48 12.83 -38.88
N VAL A 28 14.31 13.65 -38.21
CA VAL A 28 14.85 13.31 -36.89
C VAL A 28 13.74 13.20 -35.84
N VAL A 29 12.83 14.17 -35.78
CA VAL A 29 11.71 14.10 -34.82
C VAL A 29 10.76 12.95 -35.14
N ALA A 30 10.55 12.61 -36.42
CA ALA A 30 9.76 11.45 -36.81
C ALA A 30 10.38 10.13 -36.32
N ILE A 31 11.71 9.96 -36.46
CA ILE A 31 12.41 8.78 -35.96
C ILE A 31 12.33 8.71 -34.43
N ILE A 32 12.56 9.82 -33.72
CA ILE A 32 12.46 9.87 -32.26
C ILE A 32 11.03 9.50 -31.80
N ALA A 33 10.00 10.00 -32.50
CA ALA A 33 8.61 9.69 -32.19
C ALA A 33 8.30 8.19 -32.35
N ILE A 34 8.79 7.55 -33.42
CA ILE A 34 8.62 6.09 -33.62
C ILE A 34 9.33 5.30 -32.52
N LEU A 35 10.59 5.65 -32.21
CA LEU A 35 11.35 4.98 -31.15
C LEU A 35 10.68 5.13 -29.78
N ALA A 36 10.21 6.34 -29.45
CA ALA A 36 9.49 6.60 -28.21
C ALA A 36 8.17 5.82 -28.13
N ALA A 37 7.44 5.68 -29.24
CA ALA A 37 6.19 4.91 -29.31
C ALA A 37 6.41 3.41 -29.04
N LEU A 38 7.53 2.85 -29.50
CA LEU A 38 7.88 1.44 -29.23
C LEU A 38 8.39 1.23 -27.79
N LEU A 39 9.11 2.20 -27.24
CA LEU A 39 9.67 2.11 -25.88
C LEU A 39 8.63 2.38 -24.78
N GLY A 40 7.60 3.18 -25.07
CA GLY A 40 6.57 3.57 -24.10
C GLY A 40 5.91 2.39 -23.37
N PRO A 41 5.31 1.41 -24.09
CA PRO A 41 4.65 0.26 -23.47
C PRO A 41 5.61 -0.61 -22.64
N ALA A 42 6.84 -0.80 -23.12
CA ALA A 42 7.86 -1.59 -22.41
C ALA A 42 8.27 -0.91 -21.09
N LEU A 43 8.52 0.40 -21.11
CA LEU A 43 8.87 1.16 -19.92
C LEU A 43 7.73 1.20 -18.90
N ALA A 44 6.49 1.32 -19.35
CA ALA A 44 5.32 1.28 -18.46
C ALA A 44 5.21 -0.07 -17.73
N ARG A 45 5.41 -1.18 -18.45
CA ARG A 45 5.43 -2.54 -17.86
C ARG A 45 6.58 -2.70 -16.86
N ALA A 46 7.79 -2.22 -17.21
CA ALA A 46 8.95 -2.28 -16.34
C ALA A 46 8.74 -1.49 -15.03
N LYS A 47 8.20 -0.26 -15.12
CA LYS A 47 7.84 0.54 -13.94
C LYS A 47 6.79 -0.17 -13.07
N GLY A 48 5.78 -0.79 -13.69
CA GLY A 48 4.78 -1.58 -12.98
C GLY A 48 5.38 -2.76 -12.22
N ALA A 49 6.25 -3.54 -12.86
CA ALA A 49 7.00 -4.62 -12.21
C ALA A 49 7.89 -4.12 -11.06
N GLY A 50 8.57 -2.98 -11.24
CA GLY A 50 9.37 -2.36 -10.18
C GLY A 50 8.53 -1.96 -8.96
N ARG A 51 7.36 -1.34 -9.18
CA ARG A 51 6.42 -1.01 -8.09
C ARG A 51 5.89 -2.26 -7.38
N LYS A 52 5.62 -3.34 -8.10
CA LYS A 52 5.23 -4.64 -7.51
C LYS A 52 6.32 -5.19 -6.61
N ALA A 53 7.56 -5.26 -7.11
CA ALA A 53 8.71 -5.73 -6.34
C ALA A 53 8.96 -4.86 -5.09
N ALA A 54 8.79 -3.54 -5.20
CA ALA A 54 8.91 -2.62 -4.08
C ALA A 54 7.81 -2.86 -3.02
N CYS A 55 6.56 -3.09 -3.44
CA CYS A 55 5.46 -3.39 -2.52
C CYS A 55 5.70 -4.69 -1.74
N LEU A 56 6.18 -5.74 -2.41
CA LEU A 56 6.57 -7.00 -1.75
C LEU A 56 7.75 -6.81 -0.79
N SER A 57 8.75 -5.99 -1.16
CA SER A 57 9.88 -5.66 -0.28
C SER A 57 9.47 -4.85 0.95
N ASN A 58 8.55 -3.89 0.79
CA ASN A 58 7.94 -3.14 1.88
C ASN A 58 7.24 -4.07 2.88
N LEU A 59 6.52 -5.06 2.37
CA LEU A 59 5.83 -6.04 3.19
C LEU A 59 6.81 -6.94 3.97
N ARG A 60 7.94 -7.36 3.37
CA ARG A 60 9.03 -8.05 4.08
C ARG A 60 9.65 -7.20 5.19
N GLN A 61 9.89 -5.91 4.92
CA GLN A 61 10.41 -4.98 5.94
C GLN A 61 9.42 -4.81 7.10
N THR A 62 8.12 -4.85 6.82
CA THR A 62 7.08 -4.86 7.85
C THR A 62 7.16 -6.14 8.69
N GLY A 63 7.37 -7.30 8.06
CA GLY A 63 7.64 -8.56 8.77
C GLY A 63 8.84 -8.47 9.70
N VAL A 64 9.98 -7.96 9.23
CA VAL A 64 11.17 -7.75 10.08
C VAL A 64 10.84 -6.88 11.29
N ALA A 65 10.07 -5.80 11.10
CA ALA A 65 9.64 -4.94 12.20
C ALA A 65 8.69 -5.64 13.19
N ILE A 66 7.78 -6.51 12.70
CA ILE A 66 6.90 -7.33 13.55
C ILE A 66 7.72 -8.31 14.39
N HIS A 67 8.70 -9.01 13.80
CA HIS A 67 9.56 -9.93 14.53
C HIS A 67 10.43 -9.19 15.56
N GLY A 68 10.96 -8.01 15.22
CA GLY A 68 11.67 -7.16 16.17
C GLY A 68 10.79 -6.74 17.35
N TYR A 69 9.55 -6.33 17.06
CA TYR A 69 8.56 -6.02 18.10
C TYR A 69 8.28 -7.23 18.98
N ALA A 70 8.01 -8.40 18.38
CA ALA A 70 7.71 -9.61 19.14
C ALA A 70 8.88 -10.03 20.03
N PHE A 71 10.12 -9.92 19.54
CA PHE A 71 11.31 -10.19 20.34
C PHE A 71 11.38 -9.33 21.61
N ASP A 72 11.07 -8.04 21.49
CA ASP A 72 11.10 -7.09 22.61
C ASP A 72 9.84 -7.13 23.49
N ASN A 73 8.75 -7.78 23.04
CA ASN A 73 7.44 -7.79 23.69
C ASN A 73 6.92 -9.22 23.96
N GLU A 74 7.78 -10.08 24.50
CA GLU A 74 7.39 -11.43 24.97
C GLU A 74 6.69 -12.30 23.91
N GLY A 75 7.15 -12.20 22.66
CA GLY A 75 6.62 -12.95 21.51
C GLY A 75 5.32 -12.40 20.93
N GLN A 76 4.78 -11.31 21.50
CA GLN A 76 3.49 -10.77 21.08
C GLN A 76 3.59 -10.01 19.76
N ILE A 77 2.64 -10.22 18.87
CA ILE A 77 2.53 -9.38 17.66
C ILE A 77 2.00 -7.98 18.03
N PRO A 78 2.33 -6.94 17.24
CA PRO A 78 1.72 -5.62 17.41
C PRO A 78 0.20 -5.73 17.41
N TYR A 79 -0.44 -5.20 18.45
CA TYR A 79 -1.86 -5.41 18.69
C TYR A 79 -2.63 -4.10 18.79
N GLY A 80 -3.95 -4.21 18.70
CA GLY A 80 -4.87 -3.08 18.86
C GLY A 80 -6.08 -3.50 19.70
N PRO A 81 -6.87 -2.52 20.17
CA PRO A 81 -8.08 -2.82 20.89
C PRO A 81 -9.06 -3.56 19.97
N THR A 82 -9.93 -4.35 20.57
CA THR A 82 -11.09 -4.94 19.92
C THR A 82 -11.88 -3.93 19.09
N ALA A 83 -12.23 -4.33 17.87
CA ALA A 83 -13.15 -3.60 17.01
C ALA A 83 -14.50 -3.36 17.73
N PRO A 84 -14.98 -2.12 17.86
CA PRO A 84 -16.30 -1.86 18.42
C PRO A 84 -17.40 -2.52 17.57
N PRO A 85 -18.57 -2.86 18.16
CA PRO A 85 -19.70 -3.32 17.37
C PRO A 85 -20.16 -2.23 16.40
N TYR A 86 -20.61 -2.65 15.21
CA TYR A 86 -21.22 -1.75 14.25
C TYR A 86 -22.59 -1.29 14.75
N THR A 87 -22.65 -0.09 15.33
CA THR A 87 -23.89 0.50 15.87
C THR A 87 -24.45 1.64 15.01
N SER A 88 -23.68 2.14 14.04
CA SER A 88 -24.07 3.20 13.10
C SER A 88 -23.15 3.24 11.87
N PRO A 89 -23.57 3.86 10.75
CA PRO A 89 -22.71 4.05 9.57
C PRO A 89 -21.36 4.72 9.85
N ALA A 90 -21.32 5.67 10.78
CA ALA A 90 -20.07 6.32 11.22
C ALA A 90 -19.08 5.35 11.90
N SER A 91 -19.59 4.23 12.42
CA SER A 91 -18.79 3.18 13.06
C SER A 91 -18.29 2.12 12.06
N PHE A 92 -18.63 2.25 10.77
CA PHE A 92 -18.25 1.28 9.74
C PHE A 92 -16.75 1.02 9.75
N TYR A 93 -15.93 2.05 9.51
CA TYR A 93 -14.50 1.90 9.42
C TYR A 93 -13.82 1.52 10.76
N PRO A 94 -14.24 2.07 11.92
CA PRO A 94 -13.82 1.52 13.22
C PRO A 94 -14.07 0.03 13.40
N SER A 95 -15.14 -0.50 12.81
CA SER A 95 -15.51 -1.91 12.93
C SER A 95 -14.83 -2.80 11.87
N THR A 96 -14.58 -2.27 10.66
CA THR A 96 -14.14 -3.05 9.49
C THR A 96 -12.72 -2.73 9.01
N GLY A 97 -12.24 -1.50 9.24
CA GLY A 97 -10.92 -1.00 8.85
C GLY A 97 -9.86 -1.11 9.95
N THR A 98 -10.19 -1.72 11.10
CA THR A 98 -9.21 -2.10 12.13
C THR A 98 -8.00 -2.88 11.61
N PRO A 99 -8.11 -3.75 10.58
CA PRO A 99 -6.93 -4.42 10.04
C PRO A 99 -6.02 -3.47 9.27
N THR A 100 -6.53 -2.39 8.67
CA THR A 100 -5.71 -1.42 7.91
C THR A 100 -5.34 -0.17 8.72
N SER A 101 -5.87 -0.01 9.93
CA SER A 101 -5.68 1.21 10.69
C SER A 101 -4.35 1.21 11.43
N LEU A 102 -3.63 2.33 11.31
CA LEU A 102 -2.41 2.58 12.08
C LEU A 102 -2.71 3.09 13.49
N LEU A 103 -3.98 3.38 13.80
CA LEU A 103 -4.38 4.00 15.07
C LEU A 103 -5.64 3.36 15.64
N SER A 104 -5.77 3.46 16.96
CA SER A 104 -7.00 3.24 17.68
C SER A 104 -8.00 4.33 17.29
N LEU A 105 -9.13 3.91 16.74
CA LEU A 105 -10.21 4.81 16.37
C LEU A 105 -11.03 5.26 17.59
N ARG A 106 -10.64 4.85 18.81
CA ARG A 106 -11.22 5.30 20.07
C ARG A 106 -10.52 6.52 20.68
N ASN A 107 -9.19 6.58 20.58
CA ASN A 107 -8.37 7.58 21.28
C ASN A 107 -7.21 8.15 20.44
N GLY A 108 -7.05 7.74 19.18
CA GLY A 108 -6.02 8.27 18.28
C GLY A 108 -4.60 7.73 18.53
N GLU A 109 -4.43 6.84 19.51
CA GLU A 109 -3.15 6.20 19.83
C GLU A 109 -2.73 5.19 18.75
N PRO A 110 -1.44 4.98 18.48
CA PRO A 110 -1.00 3.95 17.54
C PRO A 110 -1.43 2.54 17.95
N VAL A 111 -1.85 1.73 16.99
CA VAL A 111 -2.23 0.31 17.19
C VAL A 111 -1.78 -0.54 16.02
N GLY A 112 -1.69 -1.85 16.24
CA GLY A 112 -1.27 -2.80 15.21
C GLY A 112 0.06 -2.35 14.60
N LEU A 113 0.13 -2.22 13.27
CA LEU A 113 1.34 -1.75 12.58
C LEU A 113 1.75 -0.32 12.96
N GLY A 114 0.84 0.51 13.47
CA GLY A 114 1.17 1.85 13.94
C GLY A 114 2.11 1.86 15.15
N LEU A 115 2.08 0.83 15.99
CA LEU A 115 3.02 0.68 17.12
C LEU A 115 4.48 0.59 16.64
N LEU A 116 4.69 0.14 15.40
CA LEU A 116 6.01 -0.02 14.82
C LEU A 116 6.64 1.31 14.41
N LEU A 117 5.84 2.36 14.16
CA LEU A 117 6.29 3.62 13.55
C LEU A 117 7.35 4.38 14.36
N LYS A 118 7.39 4.21 15.68
CA LYS A 118 8.30 4.95 16.56
C LYS A 118 9.66 4.29 16.71
N SER A 119 9.70 2.97 16.87
CA SER A 119 10.92 2.25 17.26
C SER A 119 11.46 1.33 16.17
N TYR A 120 10.58 0.71 15.37
CA TYR A 120 10.97 -0.35 14.43
C TYR A 120 10.92 0.12 12.96
N LEU A 121 10.14 1.16 12.67
CA LEU A 121 9.97 1.75 11.34
C LEU A 121 10.25 3.27 11.34
N ALA A 122 11.01 3.77 12.32
CA ALA A 122 11.26 5.21 12.48
C ALA A 122 11.79 5.88 11.20
N ASP A 123 12.74 5.21 10.53
CA ASP A 123 13.38 5.70 9.30
C ASP A 123 12.71 5.18 8.01
N SER A 124 11.77 4.25 8.14
CA SER A 124 11.19 3.50 7.02
C SER A 124 9.65 3.50 7.01
N LYS A 125 9.00 4.50 7.60
CA LYS A 125 7.52 4.59 7.75
C LYS A 125 6.71 4.35 6.46
N ARG A 126 7.29 4.69 5.29
CA ARG A 126 6.66 4.50 3.97
C ARG A 126 6.49 3.04 3.58
N VAL A 127 7.10 2.09 4.29
CA VAL A 127 6.91 0.65 4.04
C VAL A 127 5.50 0.19 4.31
N LEU A 128 4.69 0.95 5.07
CA LEU A 128 3.28 0.63 5.32
C LEU A 128 2.34 1.00 4.15
N PHE A 129 2.92 1.48 3.04
CA PHE A 129 2.18 1.93 1.86
C PHE A 129 2.65 1.20 0.60
N CYS A 130 1.70 0.70 -0.19
CA CYS A 130 2.01 0.00 -1.42
C CYS A 130 2.20 1.00 -2.59
N PRO A 131 3.39 1.08 -3.21
CA PRO A 131 3.64 2.00 -4.33
C PRO A 131 2.96 1.57 -5.64
N ALA A 132 2.38 0.37 -5.67
CA ALA A 132 1.61 -0.17 -6.78
C ALA A 132 0.09 -0.06 -6.57
N SER A 133 -0.35 0.83 -5.66
CA SER A 133 -1.76 1.18 -5.53
C SER A 133 -2.28 1.88 -6.79
N ASP A 134 -3.46 1.47 -7.24
CA ASP A 134 -4.15 2.14 -8.35
C ASP A 134 -4.76 3.47 -7.87
N GLN A 135 -5.15 3.54 -6.59
CA GLN A 135 -5.55 4.76 -5.89
C GLN A 135 -4.48 5.07 -4.82
N PRO A 136 -3.40 5.79 -5.17
CA PRO A 136 -2.32 6.07 -4.24
C PRO A 136 -2.82 6.85 -3.02
N LEU A 137 -2.34 6.44 -1.85
CA LEU A 137 -2.50 7.17 -0.60
C LEU A 137 -1.37 8.20 -0.49
N ASP A 138 -1.69 9.40 0.01
CA ASP A 138 -0.68 10.33 0.47
C ASP A 138 -0.09 9.80 1.78
N ALA A 139 1.01 9.05 1.66
CA ALA A 139 1.66 8.42 2.80
C ALA A 139 2.07 9.43 3.86
N ASP A 140 2.56 10.61 3.46
CA ASP A 140 3.01 11.63 4.41
C ASP A 140 1.80 12.27 5.12
N GLY A 141 0.72 12.50 4.39
CA GLY A 141 -0.56 12.94 4.94
C GLY A 141 -1.18 11.93 5.92
N GLU A 142 -1.17 10.63 5.61
CA GLU A 142 -1.63 9.59 6.54
C GLU A 142 -0.73 9.48 7.77
N LEU A 143 0.59 9.55 7.60
CA LEU A 143 1.54 9.52 8.71
C LEU A 143 1.42 10.77 9.61
N ALA A 144 1.11 11.94 9.05
CA ALA A 144 0.89 13.17 9.81
C ALA A 144 -0.38 13.10 10.70
N LYS A 145 -1.34 12.24 10.35
CA LYS A 145 -2.53 12.00 11.18
C LYS A 145 -2.23 11.16 12.41
N VAL A 146 -1.14 10.37 12.40
CA VAL A 146 -0.76 9.48 13.51
C VAL A 146 -0.65 10.27 14.83
N GLY A 147 -1.44 9.87 15.83
CA GLY A 147 -1.52 10.54 17.14
C GLY A 147 -2.54 11.69 17.23
N SER A 148 -3.27 12.00 16.15
CA SER A 148 -4.28 13.08 16.15
C SER A 148 -5.62 12.70 15.51
N HIS A 149 -5.59 12.03 14.38
CA HIS A 149 -6.77 11.67 13.58
C HIS A 149 -6.56 10.29 12.97
N GLN A 150 -7.64 9.65 12.51
CA GLN A 150 -7.56 8.36 11.84
C GLN A 150 -6.56 8.33 10.68
N ALA A 151 -5.67 7.34 10.72
CA ALA A 151 -4.68 7.05 9.68
C ALA A 151 -4.85 5.63 9.11
N GLN A 152 -4.58 5.47 7.82
CA GLN A 152 -4.76 4.24 7.06
C GLN A 152 -3.44 3.77 6.42
N GLY A 153 -3.21 2.45 6.42
CA GLY A 153 -2.15 1.79 5.66
C GLY A 153 -2.66 1.15 4.36
N SER A 154 -1.77 0.46 3.64
CA SER A 154 -2.11 -0.30 2.42
C SER A 154 -2.31 -1.80 2.63
N TYR A 155 -2.19 -2.28 3.87
CA TYR A 155 -2.26 -3.70 4.17
C TYR A 155 -3.34 -3.97 5.20
N TYR A 156 -4.18 -4.97 4.94
CA TYR A 156 -4.93 -5.63 6.00
C TYR A 156 -3.93 -6.37 6.88
N TYR A 157 -3.94 -6.09 8.19
CA TYR A 157 -3.08 -6.70 9.18
C TYR A 157 -3.91 -7.42 10.23
N ARG A 158 -3.59 -8.69 10.45
CA ARG A 158 -4.22 -9.55 11.45
C ARG A 158 -3.58 -9.26 12.81
N HIS A 159 -4.32 -8.60 13.68
CA HIS A 159 -3.93 -8.34 15.06
C HIS A 159 -5.01 -8.73 16.06
N ALA A 160 -4.66 -8.81 17.35
CA ALA A 160 -5.55 -9.26 18.43
C ALA A 160 -6.92 -8.54 18.44
N GLY A 161 -6.96 -7.27 18.02
CA GLY A 161 -8.18 -6.46 17.96
C GLY A 161 -9.11 -6.80 16.79
N VAL A 162 -8.55 -7.26 15.68
CA VAL A 162 -9.30 -7.82 14.53
C VAL A 162 -9.79 -9.22 14.85
N THR A 163 -9.16 -9.93 15.79
CA THR A 163 -9.33 -11.37 16.09
C THR A 163 -10.05 -11.69 17.40
N GLN A 164 -10.95 -10.82 17.86
CA GLN A 164 -12.12 -11.26 18.64
C GLN A 164 -13.03 -12.26 17.86
N LEU A 165 -12.64 -12.65 16.64
CA LEU A 165 -13.28 -13.51 15.64
C LEU A 165 -13.67 -14.92 16.05
N PHE A 166 -13.51 -15.29 17.31
CA PHE A 166 -13.68 -16.66 17.77
C PHE A 166 -14.60 -16.82 18.99
N TYR A 167 -15.32 -15.80 19.49
CA TYR A 167 -16.28 -16.03 20.58
C TYR A 167 -17.36 -17.03 20.11
N THR A 168 -17.62 -18.19 20.72
CA THR A 168 -17.51 -18.63 22.15
C THR A 168 -17.36 -20.17 22.19
N PRO A 169 -16.69 -20.80 23.20
CA PRO A 169 -16.23 -20.19 24.44
C PRO A 169 -14.80 -19.64 24.41
N PRO A 170 -14.51 -18.68 25.30
CA PRO A 170 -13.36 -17.81 25.19
C PRO A 170 -12.25 -18.26 26.14
N SER A 171 -11.10 -18.60 25.58
CA SER A 171 -9.82 -18.27 26.20
C SER A 171 -8.90 -17.75 25.10
N VAL A 172 -9.35 -16.70 24.41
CA VAL A 172 -8.51 -16.00 23.45
C VAL A 172 -7.51 -15.18 24.27
N PRO A 173 -6.19 -15.40 24.12
CA PRO A 173 -5.19 -14.60 24.81
C PRO A 173 -5.41 -13.11 24.51
N GLU A 174 -5.26 -12.26 25.51
CA GLU A 174 -5.31 -10.79 25.34
C GLU A 174 -4.28 -10.33 24.28
N HIS A 175 -3.22 -11.11 24.09
CA HIS A 175 -2.15 -10.89 23.13
C HIS A 175 -1.84 -12.17 22.34
N LEU A 176 -1.88 -12.09 21.01
CA LEU A 176 -1.49 -13.19 20.13
C LEU A 176 0.03 -13.33 20.09
N GLN A 177 0.49 -14.57 20.22
CA GLN A 177 1.89 -14.94 20.14
C GLN A 177 2.24 -15.21 18.68
N LEU A 178 3.34 -14.61 18.19
CA LEU A 178 3.78 -14.74 16.79
C LEU A 178 3.96 -16.21 16.37
N GLU A 179 4.49 -17.03 17.28
CA GLU A 179 4.72 -18.46 17.04
C GLU A 179 3.47 -19.34 17.24
N ALA A 180 2.38 -18.78 17.80
CA ALA A 180 1.19 -19.52 18.18
C ALA A 180 -0.09 -18.70 17.91
N LEU A 181 -0.33 -18.40 16.63
CA LEU A 181 -1.48 -17.59 16.19
C LEU A 181 -2.83 -18.33 16.28
N GLY A 182 -2.83 -19.66 16.38
CA GLY A 182 -4.04 -20.48 16.49
C GLY A 182 -4.65 -20.89 15.15
N THR A 183 -5.96 -21.12 15.12
CA THR A 183 -6.71 -21.57 13.94
C THR A 183 -7.77 -20.56 13.53
N ASN A 184 -8.04 -20.45 12.22
CA ASN A 184 -9.08 -19.58 11.67
C ASN A 184 -10.50 -20.21 11.76
N ARG A 185 -11.54 -19.54 11.23
CA ARG A 185 -12.95 -19.96 11.40
C ARG A 185 -13.28 -21.29 10.69
N VAL A 186 -12.45 -21.71 9.75
CA VAL A 186 -12.60 -23.00 9.03
C VAL A 186 -11.70 -24.10 9.61
N GLY A 187 -11.01 -23.82 10.72
CA GLY A 187 -10.15 -24.78 11.43
C GLY A 187 -8.74 -24.94 10.84
N ALA A 188 -8.34 -24.09 9.90
CA ALA A 188 -6.98 -24.12 9.35
C ALA A 188 -6.01 -23.33 10.24
N PRO A 189 -4.72 -23.70 10.31
CA PRO A 189 -3.71 -22.90 11.01
C PRO A 189 -3.60 -21.49 10.44
N ILE A 190 -3.50 -20.49 11.31
CA ILE A 190 -3.27 -19.10 10.92
C ILE A 190 -1.81 -18.94 10.53
N ARG A 191 -1.57 -18.41 9.32
CA ARG A 191 -0.23 -18.18 8.77
C ARG A 191 -0.05 -16.75 8.31
N ALA A 192 -1.04 -16.18 7.62
CA ALA A 192 -0.94 -14.83 7.06
C ALA A 192 -1.17 -13.76 8.14
N LEU A 193 -0.15 -12.91 8.32
CA LEU A 193 -0.19 -11.71 9.17
C LEU A 193 -0.70 -10.49 8.44
N ALA A 194 -0.29 -10.27 7.19
CA ALA A 194 -0.72 -9.11 6.42
C ALA A 194 -0.95 -9.42 4.95
N ILE A 195 -1.87 -8.71 4.31
CA ILE A 195 -2.17 -8.83 2.89
C ILE A 195 -2.54 -7.46 2.31
N ASP A 196 -2.22 -7.21 1.04
CA ASP A 196 -2.66 -5.99 0.34
C ASP A 196 -4.15 -5.73 0.48
N THR A 197 -4.52 -4.47 0.75
CA THR A 197 -5.91 -4.03 0.77
C THR A 197 -6.51 -4.00 -0.63
N LEU A 198 -7.36 -4.97 -0.94
CA LEU A 198 -8.24 -4.97 -2.10
C LEU A 198 -9.70 -4.84 -1.61
N PHE A 199 -10.23 -3.63 -1.64
CA PHE A 199 -11.55 -3.26 -1.10
C PHE A 199 -12.34 -2.45 -2.12
N LEU A 200 -13.52 -2.93 -2.50
CA LEU A 200 -14.44 -2.20 -3.37
C LEU A 200 -15.58 -1.65 -2.54
N ALA A 201 -15.49 -0.36 -2.22
CA ALA A 201 -16.47 0.34 -1.40
C ALA A 201 -17.71 0.71 -2.24
N PRO A 202 -18.93 0.59 -1.70
CA PRO A 202 -20.11 1.19 -2.31
C PRO A 202 -20.03 2.73 -2.27
N PRO A 203 -20.58 3.45 -3.28
CA PRO A 203 -20.44 4.91 -3.39
C PRO A 203 -20.92 5.70 -2.17
N GLY A 204 -21.92 5.19 -1.43
CA GLY A 204 -22.46 5.85 -0.24
C GLY A 204 -21.46 6.00 0.91
N LEU A 205 -20.41 5.18 0.95
CA LEU A 205 -19.42 5.20 2.03
C LEU A 205 -18.31 6.24 1.85
N GLU A 206 -18.21 6.87 0.66
CA GLU A 206 -17.23 7.93 0.41
C GLU A 206 -17.44 9.14 1.35
N SER A 207 -18.69 9.42 1.73
CA SER A 207 -19.04 10.46 2.71
C SER A 207 -18.44 10.24 4.10
N PHE A 208 -18.05 9.00 4.42
CA PHE A 208 -17.37 8.61 5.64
C PHE A 208 -15.86 8.38 5.43
N ASN A 209 -15.32 8.87 4.30
CA ASN A 209 -13.92 8.69 3.90
C ASN A 209 -13.51 7.20 3.75
N VAL A 210 -14.48 6.35 3.43
CA VAL A 210 -14.26 4.94 3.10
C VAL A 210 -14.43 4.80 1.60
N VAL A 211 -13.29 4.68 0.92
CA VAL A 211 -13.23 4.67 -0.53
C VAL A 211 -12.71 3.32 -1.03
N THR A 212 -12.95 3.04 -2.30
CA THR A 212 -12.37 1.87 -2.97
C THR A 212 -10.84 1.97 -2.95
N ARG A 213 -10.19 0.88 -2.55
CA ARG A 213 -8.73 0.73 -2.50
C ARG A 213 -8.34 -0.54 -3.21
N THR A 214 -7.56 -0.41 -4.27
CA THR A 214 -7.07 -1.54 -5.04
C THR A 214 -5.58 -1.39 -5.26
N HIS A 215 -4.86 -2.46 -4.97
CA HIS A 215 -3.45 -2.60 -5.28
C HIS A 215 -3.30 -3.54 -6.48
N HIS A 216 -2.25 -3.29 -7.26
CA HIS A 216 -1.88 -4.18 -8.37
C HIS A 216 -3.01 -4.46 -9.38
N GLN A 217 -3.92 -3.49 -9.60
CA GLN A 217 -5.08 -3.64 -10.49
C GLN A 217 -5.99 -4.81 -10.10
N GLN A 218 -6.00 -5.18 -8.81
CA GLN A 218 -6.73 -6.34 -8.26
C GLN A 218 -6.28 -7.69 -8.83
N ARG A 219 -5.20 -7.75 -9.61
CA ARG A 219 -4.77 -8.99 -10.30
C ARG A 219 -4.00 -9.94 -9.40
N MET A 220 -3.50 -9.43 -8.28
CA MET A 220 -2.67 -10.14 -7.31
C MET A 220 -2.72 -9.42 -5.97
N ALA A 221 -2.35 -10.13 -4.91
CA ALA A 221 -2.12 -9.57 -3.58
C ALA A 221 -0.79 -10.10 -3.04
N ASN A 222 -0.02 -9.25 -2.37
CA ASN A 222 1.13 -9.67 -1.60
C ASN A 222 0.68 -10.08 -0.21
N ILE A 223 1.26 -11.16 0.29
CA ILE A 223 0.95 -11.78 1.57
C ILE A 223 2.22 -11.81 2.40
N LEU A 224 2.09 -11.50 3.68
CA LEU A 224 3.12 -11.64 4.71
C LEU A 224 2.71 -12.76 5.64
N ASP A 225 3.54 -13.76 5.77
CA ASP A 225 3.35 -14.87 6.69
C ASP A 225 4.04 -14.62 8.03
N ALA A 226 3.61 -15.37 9.05
CA ALA A 226 4.08 -15.27 10.43
C ALA A 226 5.56 -15.65 10.62
N ASP A 227 6.15 -16.38 9.68
CA ASP A 227 7.57 -16.69 9.65
C ASP A 227 8.42 -15.58 8.98
N GLY A 228 7.77 -14.50 8.54
CA GLY A 228 8.40 -13.38 7.85
C GLY A 228 8.56 -13.59 6.34
N HIS A 229 8.10 -14.71 5.79
CA HIS A 229 8.04 -14.89 4.35
C HIS A 229 7.03 -13.91 3.74
N ALA A 230 7.37 -13.36 2.56
CA ALA A 230 6.39 -12.61 1.78
C ALA A 230 6.34 -13.13 0.36
N SER A 231 5.12 -13.44 -0.06
CA SER A 231 4.78 -14.06 -1.33
C SER A 231 3.77 -13.20 -2.09
N THR A 232 3.55 -13.56 -3.36
CA THR A 232 2.54 -12.94 -4.21
C THR A 232 1.53 -14.02 -4.62
N GLY A 233 0.28 -13.85 -4.20
CA GLY A 233 -0.84 -14.68 -4.63
C GLY A 233 -1.57 -14.06 -5.83
N MET A 234 -1.92 -14.87 -6.82
CA MET A 234 -2.74 -14.44 -7.95
C MET A 234 -4.22 -14.29 -7.54
N ASN A 235 -4.90 -13.31 -8.13
CA ASN A 235 -6.29 -12.97 -7.80
C ASN A 235 -7.22 -12.89 -9.04
N PRO A 236 -7.26 -13.91 -9.93
CA PRO A 236 -8.10 -13.86 -11.13
C PRO A 236 -9.60 -14.01 -10.83
N ASP A 237 -9.94 -14.65 -9.72
CA ASP A 237 -11.29 -14.93 -9.23
C ASP A 237 -11.79 -13.94 -8.17
N GLY A 238 -10.93 -13.00 -7.75
CA GLY A 238 -11.26 -12.01 -6.73
C GLY A 238 -11.24 -12.57 -5.30
N ARG A 239 -10.66 -13.74 -5.04
CA ARG A 239 -10.57 -14.35 -3.70
C ARG A 239 -9.90 -13.49 -2.62
N PHE A 240 -9.03 -12.56 -3.03
CA PHE A 240 -8.39 -11.59 -2.13
C PHE A 240 -9.09 -10.22 -2.13
N THR A 241 -10.20 -10.08 -2.86
CA THR A 241 -10.94 -8.83 -2.99
C THR A 241 -12.17 -8.83 -2.10
N VAL A 242 -12.26 -7.84 -1.22
CA VAL A 242 -13.47 -7.53 -0.47
C VAL A 242 -14.37 -6.65 -1.33
N ASP A 243 -15.33 -7.26 -2.03
CA ASP A 243 -16.32 -6.51 -2.83
C ASP A 243 -17.59 -6.23 -2.01
N LEU A 244 -17.95 -4.96 -1.83
CA LEU A 244 -19.16 -4.54 -1.12
C LEU A 244 -20.05 -3.62 -1.95
N ARG A 245 -19.81 -3.51 -3.27
CA ARG A 245 -20.56 -2.58 -4.13
C ARG A 245 -22.05 -2.90 -4.20
N GLU A 246 -22.40 -4.18 -4.19
CA GLU A 246 -23.77 -4.70 -4.30
C GLU A 246 -24.20 -5.50 -3.05
N GLY A 247 -23.35 -5.55 -2.02
CA GLY A 247 -23.52 -6.41 -0.85
C GLY A 247 -23.99 -5.67 0.40
N ASP A 248 -24.38 -6.44 1.41
CA ASP A 248 -24.64 -5.92 2.75
C ASP A 248 -23.33 -5.48 3.41
N ILE A 249 -23.21 -4.17 3.69
CA ILE A 249 -22.06 -3.58 4.36
C ILE A 249 -21.80 -4.20 5.74
N HIS A 250 -22.82 -4.73 6.41
CA HIS A 250 -22.65 -5.41 7.71
C HIS A 250 -21.77 -6.68 7.59
N GLN A 251 -21.63 -7.26 6.40
CA GLN A 251 -20.77 -8.42 6.15
C GLN A 251 -19.32 -8.05 5.83
N ALA A 252 -18.99 -6.76 5.73
CA ALA A 252 -17.66 -6.28 5.38
C ALA A 252 -16.56 -6.93 6.20
N PHE A 253 -16.75 -7.03 7.51
CA PHE A 253 -15.79 -7.66 8.39
C PHE A 253 -15.61 -9.14 8.05
N SER A 254 -16.69 -9.93 7.96
CA SER A 254 -16.62 -11.35 7.57
C SER A 254 -15.87 -11.55 6.25
N ARG A 255 -16.10 -10.70 5.25
CA ARG A 255 -15.43 -10.78 3.96
C ARG A 255 -13.93 -10.47 4.04
N ILE A 256 -13.53 -9.53 4.89
CA ILE A 256 -12.10 -9.28 5.15
C ILE A 256 -11.44 -10.53 5.76
N LEU A 257 -12.16 -11.26 6.60
CA LEU A 257 -11.64 -12.51 7.18
C LEU A 257 -11.54 -13.61 6.14
N GLU A 258 -12.52 -13.73 5.24
CA GLU A 258 -12.46 -14.69 4.14
C GLU A 258 -11.22 -14.46 3.27
N VAL A 259 -10.85 -13.19 3.05
CA VAL A 259 -9.60 -12.83 2.35
C VAL A 259 -8.37 -13.28 3.13
N LEU A 260 -8.33 -13.05 4.45
CA LEU A 260 -7.23 -13.50 5.31
C LEU A 260 -7.16 -15.03 5.44
N GLU A 261 -8.30 -15.71 5.42
CA GLU A 261 -8.43 -17.17 5.42
C GLU A 261 -7.98 -17.79 4.09
N ALA A 262 -8.28 -17.13 2.96
CA ALA A 262 -7.74 -17.50 1.67
C ALA A 262 -6.21 -17.30 1.62
N ALA A 263 -5.70 -16.27 2.29
CA ALA A 263 -4.27 -16.04 2.42
C ALA A 263 -3.59 -17.11 3.30
N ASP A 264 -4.24 -17.54 4.38
CA ASP A 264 -3.78 -18.67 5.21
C ASP A 264 -3.65 -19.98 4.42
N ALA A 265 -4.26 -20.10 3.24
CA ALA A 265 -4.20 -21.28 2.37
C ALA A 265 -3.11 -21.19 1.29
N GLU A 266 -2.48 -20.02 1.08
CA GLU A 266 -1.41 -19.89 0.10
C GLU A 266 -0.13 -20.62 0.55
N PRO A 267 0.60 -21.25 -0.39
CA PRO A 267 1.82 -21.98 -0.08
C PRO A 267 2.99 -21.07 0.33
#